data_AF-A0A2V9WRG5-F1
#
_entry.id   AF-A0A2V9WRG5-F1
#
_cell.length_a   1.000
_cell.length_b   1.000
_cell.length_c   1.000
_cell.angle_alpha   90.00
_cell.angle_beta   90.00
_cell.angle_gamma   90.00
#
_symmetry.space_group_name_H-M   'P 1'
#
loop_
_entity.id
_entity.type
_entity.pdbx_description
1 polymer ?
#
loop_
_entity_poly.entity_id
_entity_poly.type
_entity_poly.pdbx_seq_one_letter_code
_entity_poly.pdbx_strand_id
1 'polypeptide(L)'
;MKTSATLFALMSGVLSASMHGAAKTEDQPAIVVSVENHDPQSNSNYAGPLDLPLQPQIYSYDIGIQVGSTLYRTSYASAFDYLPAVFATNHPIQVDLGDHVMYMTLPDDRAVRMPIASWPMA
;
A
#
# COMPACT_ATOMS: atom_id res chain seq x y z
N MET A 1 42.17 16.15 61.54
CA MET A 1 41.09 16.18 60.54
C MET A 1 41.66 16.63 59.20
N LYS A 2 41.73 15.72 58.21
CA LYS A 2 41.85 16.05 56.77
C LYS A 2 41.53 14.77 56.00
N THR A 3 40.33 14.69 55.44
CA THR A 3 39.86 13.60 54.61
C THR A 3 40.13 13.93 53.15
N SER A 4 40.92 13.11 52.46
CA SER A 4 41.06 13.16 51.00
C SER A 4 40.31 11.97 50.41
N ALA A 5 39.20 12.27 49.76
CA ALA A 5 38.46 11.33 48.93
C ALA A 5 38.91 11.51 47.47
N THR A 6 39.34 10.43 46.83
CA THR A 6 39.68 10.41 45.40
C THR A 6 38.66 9.54 44.67
N LEU A 7 37.76 10.19 43.93
CA LEU A 7 36.81 9.53 43.03
C LEU A 7 37.54 9.07 41.75
N PHE A 8 37.48 7.77 41.45
CA PHE A 8 37.76 7.25 40.12
C PHE A 8 36.43 7.11 39.37
N ALA A 9 36.17 8.01 38.42
CA ALA A 9 35.03 7.92 37.51
C ALA A 9 35.37 6.93 36.38
N LEU A 10 34.73 5.77 36.37
CA LEU A 10 34.80 4.80 35.27
C LEU A 10 33.86 5.27 34.15
N MET A 11 34.41 5.86 33.09
CA MET A 11 33.67 6.15 31.86
C MET A 11 33.48 4.84 31.08
N SER A 12 32.32 4.20 31.24
CA SER A 12 31.92 3.07 30.40
C SER A 12 31.26 3.61 29.14
N GLY A 13 32.02 3.67 28.05
CA GLY A 13 31.51 4.00 26.72
C GLY A 13 30.67 2.85 26.17
N VAL A 14 29.36 3.04 26.12
CA VAL A 14 28.45 2.12 25.44
C VAL A 14 28.66 2.30 23.93
N LEU A 15 29.32 1.33 23.29
CA LEU A 15 29.31 1.23 21.84
C LEU A 15 27.90 0.83 21.39
N SER A 16 27.09 1.83 20.99
CA SER A 16 25.86 1.58 20.26
C SER A 16 26.21 1.04 18.87
N ALA A 17 26.17 -0.28 18.71
CA ALA A 17 26.17 -0.92 17.40
C ALA A 17 24.82 -0.64 16.73
N SER A 18 24.78 0.31 15.81
CA SER A 18 23.62 0.54 14.94
C SER A 18 23.50 -0.62 13.96
N MET A 19 22.83 -1.70 14.35
CA MET A 19 22.32 -2.69 13.42
C MET A 19 21.35 -1.97 12.47
N HIS A 20 21.81 -1.66 11.26
CA HIS A 20 20.93 -1.33 10.15
C HIS A 20 20.21 -2.62 9.73
N GLY A 21 19.16 -2.96 10.47
CA GLY A 21 18.15 -3.87 9.97
C GLY A 21 17.48 -3.18 8.78
N ALA A 22 17.51 -3.82 7.61
CA ALA A 22 16.62 -3.44 6.51
C ALA A 22 15.20 -3.41 7.09
N ALA A 23 14.62 -2.21 7.14
CA ALA A 23 13.27 -2.02 7.65
C ALA A 23 12.34 -2.89 6.82
N LYS A 24 11.85 -3.98 7.40
CA LYS A 24 10.64 -4.62 6.91
C LYS A 24 9.54 -3.61 7.20
N THR A 25 8.96 -3.04 6.16
CA THR A 25 7.74 -2.27 6.32
C THR A 25 6.72 -3.18 7.01
N GLU A 26 6.15 -2.71 8.10
CA GLU A 26 5.24 -3.50 8.94
C GLU A 26 3.85 -3.43 8.33
N ASP A 27 3.16 -4.58 8.25
CA ASP A 27 1.76 -4.62 7.80
C ASP A 27 0.90 -3.74 8.71
N GLN A 28 0.16 -2.81 8.11
CA GLN A 28 -0.69 -1.86 8.80
C GLN A 28 -2.16 -2.20 8.58
N PRO A 29 -2.99 -2.18 9.64
CA PRO A 29 -4.42 -2.36 9.49
C PRO A 29 -5.03 -1.16 8.76
N ALA A 30 -5.91 -1.44 7.80
CA ALA A 30 -6.58 -0.44 7.01
C ALA A 30 -8.01 -0.83 6.68
N ILE A 31 -8.80 0.13 6.19
CA ILE A 31 -10.18 -0.07 5.76
C ILE A 31 -10.33 0.47 4.35
N VAL A 32 -11.00 -0.30 3.48
CA VAL A 32 -11.39 0.21 2.16
C VAL A 32 -12.59 1.15 2.32
N VAL A 33 -12.46 2.40 1.89
CA VAL A 33 -13.51 3.41 2.05
C VAL A 33 -14.22 3.75 0.74
N SER A 34 -13.59 3.50 -0.40
CA SER A 34 -14.22 3.69 -1.72
C SER A 34 -13.61 2.77 -2.76
N VAL A 35 -14.43 2.42 -3.76
CA VAL A 35 -14.03 1.70 -4.97
C VAL A 35 -14.74 2.35 -6.14
N GLU A 36 -13.96 2.85 -7.09
CA GLU A 36 -14.46 3.46 -8.32
C GLU A 36 -13.96 2.64 -9.51
N ASN A 37 -14.88 2.14 -10.33
CA ASN A 37 -14.54 1.37 -11.53
C ASN A 37 -14.35 2.33 -12.72
N HIS A 38 -13.21 2.22 -13.38
CA HIS A 38 -12.89 2.84 -14.66
C HIS A 38 -12.99 1.78 -15.76
N ASP A 39 -14.20 1.26 -15.99
CA ASP A 39 -14.42 0.38 -17.13
C ASP A 39 -14.14 1.20 -18.39
N PRO A 40 -13.33 0.70 -19.34
CA PRO A 40 -13.26 1.32 -20.64
C PRO A 40 -14.68 1.26 -21.21
N GLN A 41 -15.31 2.42 -21.44
CA GLN A 41 -16.67 2.52 -21.98
C GLN A 41 -16.82 1.45 -23.06
N SER A 42 -17.63 0.43 -22.78
CA SER A 42 -17.83 -0.64 -23.76
C SER A 42 -18.32 0.04 -25.03
N ASN A 43 -17.58 -0.10 -26.13
CA ASN A 43 -18.05 0.32 -27.45
C ASN A 43 -19.19 -0.62 -27.88
N SER A 44 -20.27 -0.71 -27.11
CA SER A 44 -21.47 -1.49 -27.42
C SER A 44 -22.29 -0.88 -28.56
N ASN A 45 -21.86 0.28 -29.08
CA ASN A 45 -22.40 0.94 -30.27
C ASN A 45 -21.54 0.75 -31.53
N TYR A 46 -20.59 -0.21 -31.55
CA TYR A 46 -19.76 -0.42 -32.74
C TYR A 46 -20.53 -1.18 -33.84
N ALA A 47 -21.19 -0.43 -34.73
CA ALA A 47 -21.76 -0.92 -35.99
C ALA A 47 -20.80 -0.68 -37.19
N GLY A 48 -19.48 -0.80 -36.95
CA GLY A 48 -18.44 -0.62 -37.97
C GLY A 48 -17.80 -1.94 -38.41
N PRO A 49 -17.04 -1.96 -39.52
CA PRO A 49 -16.54 -3.17 -40.16
C PRO A 49 -15.73 -4.04 -39.20
N LEU A 50 -15.97 -5.36 -39.27
CA LEU A 50 -15.51 -6.43 -38.36
C LEU A 50 -13.98 -6.60 -38.21
N ASP A 51 -13.16 -5.74 -38.80
CA ASP A 51 -11.69 -5.92 -38.92
C ASP A 51 -10.88 -5.13 -37.87
N LEU A 52 -11.50 -4.68 -36.78
CA LEU A 52 -10.75 -4.07 -35.67
C LEU A 52 -10.23 -5.14 -34.71
N PRO A 53 -8.96 -5.04 -34.26
CA PRO A 53 -8.48 -5.90 -33.20
C PRO A 53 -9.35 -5.70 -31.96
N LEU A 54 -9.71 -6.81 -31.32
CA LEU A 54 -10.37 -6.80 -30.00
C LEU A 54 -9.54 -5.91 -29.06
N GLN A 55 -10.15 -4.83 -28.58
CA GLN A 55 -9.49 -4.01 -27.57
C GLN A 55 -9.43 -4.81 -26.27
N PRO A 56 -8.24 -4.92 -25.63
CA PRO A 56 -8.14 -5.60 -24.36
C PRO A 56 -9.00 -4.86 -23.33
N GLN A 57 -9.95 -5.57 -22.72
CA GLN A 57 -10.65 -5.07 -21.55
C GLN A 57 -9.65 -5.07 -20.40
N ILE A 58 -9.16 -3.88 -20.06
CA ILE A 58 -8.36 -3.68 -18.85
C ILE A 58 -9.33 -3.26 -17.77
N TYR A 59 -9.47 -4.10 -16.75
CA TYR A 59 -10.18 -3.72 -15.54
C TYR A 59 -9.30 -2.74 -14.78
N SER A 60 -9.84 -1.55 -14.49
CA SER A 60 -9.12 -0.49 -13.79
C SER A 60 -10.02 0.06 -12.69
N TYR A 61 -9.49 0.18 -11.47
CA TYR A 61 -10.23 0.70 -10.34
C TYR A 61 -9.36 1.65 -9.54
N ASP A 62 -9.96 2.73 -9.06
CA ASP A 62 -9.38 3.54 -8.01
C ASP A 62 -10.00 3.15 -6.66
N ILE A 63 -9.13 2.96 -5.68
CA ILE A 63 -9.49 2.44 -4.37
C ILE A 63 -9.02 3.42 -3.31
N GLY A 64 -9.96 3.90 -2.50
CA GLY A 64 -9.68 4.68 -1.31
C GLY A 64 -9.40 3.76 -0.14
N ILE A 65 -8.23 3.92 0.47
CA ILE A 65 -7.80 3.10 1.61
C ILE A 65 -7.46 4.02 2.78
N GLN A 66 -8.11 3.79 3.92
CA GLN A 66 -7.85 4.51 5.16
C GLN A 66 -6.91 3.71 6.05
N VAL A 67 -5.73 4.25 6.33
CA VAL A 67 -4.76 3.71 7.29
C VAL A 67 -4.71 4.66 8.49
N GLY A 68 -5.21 4.23 9.65
CA GLY A 68 -5.39 5.12 10.79
C GLY A 68 -6.28 6.33 10.44
N SER A 69 -5.74 7.55 10.54
CA SER A 69 -6.43 8.79 10.17
C SER A 69 -6.14 9.26 8.75
N THR A 70 -5.35 8.52 7.98
CA THR A 70 -4.84 8.96 6.67
C THR A 70 -5.55 8.24 5.54
N LEU A 71 -6.02 9.00 4.54
CA LEU A 71 -6.64 8.47 3.34
C LEU A 71 -5.63 8.43 2.18
N TYR A 72 -5.48 7.26 1.59
CA TYR A 72 -4.70 7.02 0.37
C TYR A 72 -5.63 6.70 -0.78
N ARG A 73 -5.29 7.18 -1.98
CA ARG A 73 -5.89 6.71 -3.24
C ARG A 73 -4.86 5.87 -3.97
N THR A 74 -5.25 4.67 -4.34
CA THR A 74 -4.41 3.73 -5.08
C THR A 74 -5.17 3.15 -6.26
N SER A 75 -4.46 2.65 -7.27
CA SER A 75 -5.10 2.08 -8.47
C SER A 75 -4.81 0.58 -8.59
N TYR A 76 -5.87 -0.19 -8.88
CA TYR A 76 -5.77 -1.60 -9.28
C TYR A 76 -6.03 -1.69 -10.78
N ALA A 77 -5.12 -2.31 -11.53
CA ALA A 77 -5.31 -2.57 -12.94
C ALA A 77 -4.93 -4.02 -13.28
N SER A 78 -5.80 -4.72 -14.00
CA SER A 78 -5.55 -6.09 -14.46
C SER A 78 -6.19 -6.33 -15.82
N ALA A 79 -5.51 -7.08 -16.67
CA ALA A 79 -6.03 -7.52 -17.96
C ALA A 79 -6.81 -8.85 -17.87
N PHE A 80 -6.76 -9.53 -16.72
CA PHE A 80 -7.25 -10.90 -16.58
C PHE A 80 -8.19 -11.08 -15.40
N ASP A 81 -7.98 -10.31 -14.34
CA ASP A 81 -8.65 -10.50 -13.06
C ASP A 81 -9.57 -9.32 -12.75
N TYR A 82 -10.80 -9.63 -12.36
CA TYR A 82 -11.68 -8.67 -11.71
C TYR A 82 -11.09 -8.25 -10.36
N LEU A 83 -11.56 -7.10 -9.86
CA LEU A 83 -11.16 -6.62 -8.54
C LEU A 83 -11.46 -7.68 -7.46
N PRO A 84 -10.47 -8.14 -6.68
CA PRO A 84 -10.68 -9.10 -5.61
C PRO A 84 -11.70 -8.61 -4.58
N ALA A 85 -12.57 -9.51 -4.09
CA ALA A 85 -13.65 -9.16 -3.16
C ALA A 85 -13.18 -8.53 -1.83
N VAL A 86 -11.92 -8.75 -1.44
CA VAL A 86 -11.29 -8.12 -0.28
C VAL A 86 -11.25 -6.58 -0.39
N PHE A 87 -11.35 -6.03 -1.60
CA PHE A 87 -11.46 -4.59 -1.84
C PHE A 87 -12.88 -4.04 -1.69
N ALA A 88 -13.87 -4.82 -1.25
CA ALA A 88 -15.21 -4.29 -1.05
C ALA A 88 -15.21 -3.17 0.02
N THR A 89 -16.03 -2.14 -0.18
CA THR A 89 -16.12 -1.01 0.75
C THR A 89 -16.47 -1.47 2.17
N ASN A 90 -15.85 -0.84 3.16
CA ASN A 90 -15.88 -1.16 4.59
C ASN A 90 -15.24 -2.51 4.97
N HIS A 91 -14.51 -3.17 4.07
CA HIS A 91 -13.72 -4.34 4.45
C HIS A 91 -12.41 -3.94 5.14
N PRO A 92 -12.07 -4.59 6.27
CA PRO A 92 -10.76 -4.47 6.88
C PRO A 92 -9.72 -5.26 6.06
N ILE A 93 -8.55 -4.66 5.88
CA ILE A 93 -7.43 -5.20 5.12
C ILE A 93 -6.11 -4.97 5.87
N GLN A 94 -5.05 -5.65 5.45
CA GLN A 94 -3.68 -5.41 5.90
C GLN A 94 -2.86 -4.90 4.72
N VAL A 95 -2.12 -3.82 4.92
CA VAL A 95 -1.34 -3.17 3.87
C VAL A 95 0.08 -2.89 4.33
N ASP A 96 1.04 -3.21 3.47
CA ASP A 96 2.42 -2.74 3.59
C ASP A 96 2.53 -1.43 2.78
N LEU A 97 2.69 -0.32 3.51
CA LEU A 97 2.76 1.02 2.96
C LEU A 97 4.21 1.40 2.65
N GLY A 98 4.59 1.32 1.38
CA GLY A 98 5.86 1.83 0.88
C GLY A 98 5.78 3.28 0.37
N ASP A 99 6.93 3.81 -0.03
CA ASP A 99 7.06 5.20 -0.47
C ASP A 99 6.27 5.56 -1.73
N HIS A 100 5.85 4.66 -2.61
CA HIS A 100 5.05 5.06 -3.80
C HIS A 100 4.02 3.99 -4.17
N VAL A 101 3.97 2.96 -3.34
CA VAL A 101 3.22 1.75 -3.59
C VAL A 101 2.71 1.21 -2.28
N MET A 102 1.50 0.70 -2.34
CA MET A 102 0.88 -0.07 -1.29
C MET A 102 0.90 -1.53 -1.74
N TYR A 103 1.45 -2.41 -0.91
CA TYR A 103 1.31 -3.85 -1.10
C TYR A 103 0.16 -4.33 -0.23
N MET A 104 -0.73 -5.13 -0.82
CA MET A 104 -1.84 -5.72 -0.08
C MET A 104 -1.82 -7.24 -0.21
N THR A 105 -1.91 -7.91 0.93
CA THR A 105 -1.96 -9.37 0.98
C THR A 105 -3.39 -9.84 0.77
N LEU A 106 -3.61 -10.64 -0.28
CA LEU A 106 -4.87 -11.30 -0.57
C LEU A 106 -5.04 -12.56 0.30
N PRO A 107 -6.26 -13.10 0.44
CA PRO A 107 -6.52 -14.31 1.24
C PRO A 107 -5.77 -15.58 0.81
N ASP A 108 -5.15 -15.58 -0.39
CA ASP A 108 -4.33 -16.66 -0.92
C ASP A 108 -2.83 -16.38 -0.80
N ASP A 109 -2.44 -15.50 0.12
CA ASP A 109 -1.08 -15.05 0.41
C ASP A 109 -0.38 -14.33 -0.76
N ARG A 110 -1.11 -14.02 -1.85
CA ARG A 110 -0.56 -13.19 -2.92
C ARG A 110 -0.53 -11.73 -2.51
N ALA A 111 0.60 -11.07 -2.74
CA ALA A 111 0.70 -9.62 -2.58
C ALA A 111 0.35 -8.90 -3.90
N VAL A 112 -0.59 -7.96 -3.84
CA VAL A 112 -0.91 -7.06 -4.94
C VAL A 112 -0.17 -5.75 -4.74
N ARG A 113 0.67 -5.38 -5.70
CA ARG A 113 1.37 -4.10 -5.72
C ARG A 113 0.48 -3.04 -6.36
N MET A 114 0.15 -1.99 -5.62
CA MET A 114 -0.75 -0.93 -6.08
C MET A 114 -0.08 0.44 -6.00
N PRO A 115 0.05 1.18 -7.11
CA PRO A 115 0.62 2.53 -7.09
C PRO A 115 -0.26 3.51 -6.33
N ILE A 116 0.35 4.31 -5.45
CA ILE A 116 -0.33 5.39 -4.74
C ILE A 116 -0.45 6.57 -5.71
N ALA A 117 -1.68 6.88 -6.12
CA ALA A 117 -1.99 7.92 -7.10
C ALA A 117 -1.95 9.32 -6.48
N SER A 118 -2.33 9.44 -5.21
CA SER A 118 -2.24 10.69 -4.45
C SER A 118 -1.90 10.41 -2.99
N TRP A 119 -0.90 11.14 -2.52
CA TRP A 119 -0.45 11.23 -1.13
C TRP A 119 -1.48 11.91 -0.23
N PRO A 120 -1.39 11.75 1.12
CA PRO A 120 -2.39 12.22 2.07
C PRO A 120 -2.96 13.59 1.70
N MET A 121 -4.27 13.67 1.51
CA MET A 121 -4.94 14.96 1.58
C MET A 121 -5.01 15.34 3.06
N ALA A 122 -4.28 16.40 3.41
CA ALA A 122 -4.24 17.00 4.75
C ALA A 122 -5.58 17.63 5.13
#